data_AF-A0A6L8M4I1-F1
#
_entry.id   AF-A0A6L8M4I1-F1
#
_cell.length_a   1.000
_cell.length_b   1.000
_cell.length_c   1.000
_cell.angle_alpha   90.00
_cell.angle_beta   90.00
_cell.angle_gamma   90.00
#
_symmetry.space_group_name_H-M   'P 1'
#
loop_
_entity.id
_entity.type
_entity.pdbx_description
1 polymer ?
#
loop_
_entity_poly.entity_id
_entity_poly.type
_entity_poly.pdbx_seq_one_letter_code
_entity_poly.pdbx_strand_id
1 'polypeptide(L)'
;MKNFLASSLITSLILGCSTSSPLPNQEQYSYYTGGKSAGDATSLYWYTEKSASPSSAADYVTAGDYGWYHSDYRWSQGKLREMIREGERIKNDALVNYRIHIRFNKDGEAIYQYYRLDGKILPIKPTELAHYMDEATSATDVAKAQDKKGFRLIQGFWDGAHFETCEGKSYDHLEFNQTLPAFVVNRLSDVENYVAFVGSRRSNSVVVEDLLLLSDDEHKCVERPSLLKEDSNP
;
A
#
# COMPACT_ATOMS: atom_id res chain seq x y z
N MET A 1 -3.43 -85.97 17.65
CA MET A 1 -4.81 -85.69 18.13
C MET A 1 -5.45 -84.66 17.20
N LYS A 2 -6.61 -85.03 16.62
CA LYS A 2 -7.79 -84.19 16.29
C LYS A 2 -7.65 -83.00 15.29
N ASN A 3 -8.18 -83.21 14.07
CA ASN A 3 -9.26 -82.45 13.36
C ASN A 3 -9.08 -80.94 13.09
N PHE A 4 -9.62 -80.28 12.06
CA PHE A 4 -10.22 -80.52 10.73
C PHE A 4 -10.71 -79.11 10.27
N LEU A 5 -10.77 -78.84 8.96
CA LEU A 5 -11.60 -77.83 8.25
C LEU A 5 -11.28 -76.34 8.50
N ALA A 6 -10.77 -75.61 7.51
CA ALA A 6 -11.44 -75.07 6.31
C ALA A 6 -12.33 -73.85 6.60
N SER A 7 -12.00 -72.68 6.01
CA SER A 7 -12.94 -71.86 5.22
C SER A 7 -12.28 -70.58 4.69
N SER A 8 -12.60 -70.29 3.44
CA SER A 8 -12.43 -69.07 2.64
C SER A 8 -12.51 -67.74 3.38
N LEU A 9 -11.84 -66.70 2.86
CA LEU A 9 -12.50 -65.66 2.05
C LEU A 9 -11.48 -64.70 1.42
N ILE A 10 -11.59 -64.56 0.10
CA ILE A 10 -11.02 -63.47 -0.68
C ILE A 10 -11.70 -62.18 -0.24
N THR A 11 -10.94 -61.16 0.14
CA THR A 11 -11.47 -59.80 0.24
C THR A 11 -10.47 -58.84 -0.39
N SER A 12 -10.74 -58.54 -1.66
CA SER A 12 -10.10 -57.48 -2.43
C SER A 12 -10.46 -56.14 -1.78
N LEU A 13 -9.55 -55.56 -1.02
CA LEU A 13 -9.67 -54.17 -0.58
C LEU A 13 -9.19 -53.27 -1.72
N ILE A 14 -10.16 -52.83 -2.52
CA ILE A 14 -10.02 -51.69 -3.43
C ILE A 14 -9.93 -50.46 -2.52
N LEU A 15 -8.71 -50.04 -2.16
CA LEU A 15 -8.50 -48.71 -1.62
C LEU A 15 -8.62 -47.73 -2.79
N GLY A 16 -9.85 -47.30 -3.05
CA GLY A 16 -10.12 -46.12 -3.85
C GLY A 16 -9.52 -44.91 -3.14
N CYS A 17 -8.44 -44.37 -3.69
CA CYS A 17 -8.00 -43.02 -3.37
C CYS A 17 -9.12 -42.08 -3.83
N SER A 18 -10.02 -41.71 -2.93
CA SER A 18 -10.89 -40.56 -3.13
C SER A 18 -9.97 -39.36 -3.35
N THR A 19 -9.91 -38.92 -4.61
CA THR A 19 -9.38 -37.64 -5.01
C THR A 19 -10.04 -36.58 -4.14
N SER A 20 -9.26 -35.99 -3.24
CA SER A 20 -9.64 -34.78 -2.54
C SER A 20 -10.02 -33.76 -3.60
N SER A 21 -11.29 -33.37 -3.64
CA SER A 21 -11.77 -32.27 -4.46
C SER A 21 -10.85 -31.06 -4.24
N PRO A 22 -10.36 -30.38 -5.30
CA PRO A 22 -9.59 -29.18 -5.08
C PRO A 22 -10.50 -28.21 -4.31
N LEU A 23 -10.02 -27.81 -3.12
CA LEU A 23 -10.64 -26.75 -2.33
C LEU A 23 -10.97 -25.59 -3.28
N PRO A 24 -12.18 -25.00 -3.19
CA PRO A 24 -12.53 -23.87 -4.03
C PRO A 24 -11.45 -22.79 -3.87
N ASN A 25 -10.90 -22.38 -5.01
CA ASN A 25 -9.81 -21.44 -5.21
C ASN A 25 -9.78 -20.35 -4.12
N GLN A 26 -8.98 -20.55 -3.07
CA GLN A 26 -8.83 -19.57 -2.01
C GLN A 26 -8.27 -18.30 -2.65
N GLU A 27 -8.99 -17.19 -2.56
CA GLU A 27 -8.57 -15.94 -3.17
C GLU A 27 -7.20 -15.55 -2.63
N GLN A 28 -6.17 -15.67 -3.48
CA GLN A 28 -4.80 -15.41 -3.09
C GLN A 28 -4.56 -13.90 -3.16
N TYR A 29 -4.39 -13.29 -1.99
CA TYR A 29 -4.05 -11.90 -1.86
C TYR A 29 -2.55 -11.71 -1.63
N SER A 30 -1.98 -10.71 -2.28
CA SER A 30 -0.62 -10.24 -2.02
C SER A 30 -0.67 -8.76 -1.67
N TYR A 31 0.07 -8.35 -0.65
CA TYR A 31 0.10 -6.98 -0.15
C TYR A 31 1.50 -6.42 -0.29
N TYR A 32 1.59 -5.22 -0.86
CA TYR A 32 2.81 -4.51 -1.15
C TYR A 32 2.71 -3.11 -0.56
N THR A 33 3.84 -2.59 -0.10
CA THR A 33 3.93 -1.19 0.34
C THR A 33 5.22 -0.59 -0.19
N GLY A 34 5.23 0.72 -0.35
CA GLY A 34 6.38 1.41 -0.88
C GLY A 34 6.26 2.91 -0.74
N GLY A 35 7.15 3.63 -1.41
CA GLY A 35 7.10 5.08 -1.45
C GLY A 35 8.25 5.67 -2.26
N LYS A 36 8.18 6.97 -2.51
CA LYS A 36 9.23 7.73 -3.19
C LYS A 36 9.12 9.20 -2.83
N SER A 37 10.23 9.92 -2.96
CA SER A 37 10.24 11.39 -2.91
C SER A 37 10.65 11.97 -4.26
N ALA A 38 10.03 13.08 -4.66
CA ALA A 38 10.30 13.80 -5.90
C ALA A 38 10.17 15.31 -5.67
N GLY A 39 11.31 16.00 -5.57
CA GLY A 39 11.33 17.39 -5.12
C GLY A 39 10.82 17.47 -3.68
N ASP A 40 9.86 18.36 -3.44
CA ASP A 40 9.24 18.54 -2.12
C ASP A 40 8.11 17.53 -1.84
N ALA A 41 7.75 16.69 -2.81
CA ALA A 41 6.66 15.74 -2.68
C ALA A 41 7.15 14.37 -2.21
N THR A 42 6.52 13.84 -1.17
CA THR A 42 6.69 12.47 -0.70
C THR A 42 5.40 11.69 -0.91
N SER A 43 5.50 10.50 -1.50
CA SER A 43 4.39 9.58 -1.70
C SER A 43 4.61 8.27 -0.95
N LEU A 44 3.60 7.83 -0.21
CA LEU A 44 3.52 6.54 0.47
C LEU A 44 2.47 5.69 -0.23
N TYR A 45 2.76 4.41 -0.48
CA TYR A 45 1.94 3.53 -1.30
C TYR A 45 1.52 2.25 -0.57
N TRP A 46 0.28 1.84 -0.79
CA TRP A 46 -0.24 0.51 -0.46
C TRP A 46 -0.83 -0.10 -1.71
N TYR A 47 -0.51 -1.36 -2.00
CA TYR A 47 -0.98 -2.05 -3.19
C TYR A 47 -1.38 -3.49 -2.85
N THR A 48 -2.50 -3.94 -3.41
CA THR A 48 -3.05 -5.27 -3.21
C THR A 48 -3.32 -5.93 -4.55
N GLU A 49 -2.77 -7.14 -4.72
CA GLU A 49 -3.12 -8.04 -5.80
C GLU A 49 -4.10 -9.11 -5.33
N LYS A 50 -5.00 -9.48 -6.23
CA LYS A 50 -5.89 -10.64 -6.10
C LYS A 50 -5.62 -11.57 -7.27
N SER A 51 -5.16 -12.78 -6.99
CA SER A 51 -4.77 -13.77 -8.00
C SER A 51 -3.80 -13.19 -9.06
N ALA A 52 -2.75 -12.51 -8.59
CA ALA A 52 -1.70 -11.87 -9.40
C ALA A 52 -2.18 -10.75 -10.35
N SER A 53 -3.40 -10.24 -10.16
CA SER A 53 -3.93 -9.07 -10.86
C SER A 53 -4.13 -7.90 -9.90
N PRO A 54 -3.97 -6.64 -10.35
CA PRO A 54 -4.28 -5.48 -9.52
C PRO A 54 -5.72 -5.54 -9.00
N SER A 55 -5.89 -5.35 -7.70
CA SER A 55 -7.20 -5.32 -7.03
C SER A 55 -7.49 -3.94 -6.47
N SER A 56 -6.59 -3.42 -5.63
CA SER A 56 -6.71 -2.09 -5.04
C SER A 56 -5.35 -1.48 -4.77
N ALA A 57 -5.29 -0.16 -4.72
CA ALA A 57 -4.12 0.58 -4.29
C ALA A 57 -4.57 1.84 -3.54
N ALA A 58 -3.68 2.40 -2.74
CA ALA A 58 -3.90 3.67 -2.09
C ALA A 58 -2.58 4.44 -2.03
N ASP A 59 -2.67 5.77 -1.99
CA ASP A 59 -1.53 6.63 -1.77
C ASP A 59 -1.81 7.72 -0.74
N TYR A 60 -0.77 8.12 -0.04
CA TYR A 60 -0.73 9.36 0.74
C TYR A 60 0.42 10.19 0.20
N VAL A 61 0.13 11.45 -0.15
CA VAL A 61 1.08 12.36 -0.74
C VAL A 61 1.08 13.66 0.05
N THR A 62 2.26 14.11 0.44
CA THR A 62 2.49 15.43 1.04
C THR A 62 3.51 16.18 0.21
N ALA A 63 3.34 17.49 0.04
CA ALA A 63 4.21 18.34 -0.74
C ALA A 63 4.51 19.66 0.00
N GLY A 64 4.92 19.57 1.26
CA GLY A 64 5.18 20.74 2.11
C GLY A 64 4.01 21.73 2.10
N ASP A 65 4.32 23.00 1.82
CA ASP A 65 3.32 24.09 1.83
C ASP A 65 2.34 24.04 0.64
N TYR A 66 2.58 23.19 -0.37
CA TYR A 66 1.69 23.05 -1.53
C TYR A 66 0.43 22.22 -1.22
N GLY A 67 0.45 21.46 -0.13
CA GLY A 67 -0.67 20.69 0.38
C GLY A 67 -0.39 19.19 0.45
N TRP A 68 -1.46 18.43 0.58
CA TRP A 68 -1.43 16.99 0.78
C TRP A 68 -2.69 16.36 0.21
N TYR A 69 -2.63 15.07 -0.09
CA TYR A 69 -3.81 14.29 -0.44
C TYR A 69 -3.61 12.83 -0.10
N HIS A 70 -4.73 12.11 -0.04
CA HIS A 70 -4.69 10.66 -0.16
C HIS A 70 -5.73 10.17 -1.16
N SER A 71 -5.39 9.06 -1.81
CA SER A 71 -6.22 8.45 -2.83
C SER A 71 -6.46 6.98 -2.53
N ASP A 72 -7.58 6.48 -3.03
CA ASP A 72 -7.93 5.07 -3.03
C ASP A 72 -8.39 4.67 -4.44
N TYR A 73 -7.91 3.54 -4.91
CA TYR A 73 -8.01 3.07 -6.29
C TYR A 73 -8.50 1.64 -6.32
N ARG A 74 -9.40 1.32 -7.26
CA ARG A 74 -9.95 -0.02 -7.44
C ARG A 74 -9.84 -0.49 -8.88
N TRP A 75 -9.35 -1.70 -9.07
CA TRP A 75 -9.28 -2.37 -10.37
C TRP A 75 -10.32 -3.48 -10.45
N SER A 76 -10.75 -3.75 -11.68
CA SER A 76 -11.51 -4.94 -12.03
C SER A 76 -11.14 -5.36 -13.44
N GLN A 77 -10.81 -6.65 -13.60
CA GLN A 77 -10.34 -7.22 -14.87
C GLN A 77 -9.09 -6.50 -15.39
N GLY A 78 -8.14 -6.15 -14.50
CA GLY A 78 -6.88 -5.50 -14.86
C GLY A 78 -7.01 -4.04 -15.33
N LYS A 79 -8.19 -3.42 -15.20
CA LYS A 79 -8.43 -2.01 -15.54
C LYS A 79 -8.88 -1.23 -14.32
N LEU A 80 -8.37 -0.01 -14.16
CA LEU A 80 -8.83 0.93 -13.13
C LEU A 80 -10.30 1.23 -13.37
N ARG A 81 -11.12 1.09 -12.32
CA ARG A 81 -12.58 1.28 -12.37
C ARG A 81 -13.04 2.48 -11.59
N GLU A 82 -12.31 2.82 -10.53
CA GLU A 82 -12.74 3.86 -9.63
C GLU A 82 -11.55 4.41 -8.87
N MET A 83 -11.60 5.72 -8.64
CA MET A 83 -10.73 6.38 -7.69
C MET A 83 -11.49 7.43 -6.91
N ILE A 84 -11.11 7.60 -5.64
CA ILE A 84 -11.44 8.79 -4.86
C ILE A 84 -10.13 9.38 -4.36
N ARG A 85 -10.02 10.71 -4.41
CA ARG A 85 -8.95 11.48 -3.79
C ARG A 85 -9.53 12.62 -2.98
N GLU A 86 -8.97 12.89 -1.83
CA GLU A 86 -9.28 14.09 -1.05
C GLU A 86 -8.04 14.62 -0.34
N GLY A 87 -8.08 15.90 -0.01
CA GLY A 87 -7.00 16.59 0.68
C GLY A 87 -7.06 18.09 0.45
N GLU A 88 -5.91 18.73 0.57
CA GLU A 88 -5.75 20.17 0.43
C GLU A 88 -4.72 20.50 -0.64
N ARG A 89 -4.98 21.59 -1.37
CA ARG A 89 -4.05 22.11 -2.37
C ARG A 89 -4.00 23.62 -2.31
N ILE A 90 -2.86 24.19 -2.70
CA ILE A 90 -2.73 25.63 -2.79
C ILE A 90 -3.66 26.23 -3.87
N LYS A 91 -4.33 27.33 -3.53
CA LYS A 91 -5.15 28.16 -4.41
C LYS A 91 -5.13 29.60 -3.88
N ASN A 92 -4.60 30.53 -4.67
CA ASN A 92 -4.46 31.94 -4.28
C ASN A 92 -3.77 32.09 -2.90
N ASP A 93 -2.61 31.44 -2.74
CA ASP A 93 -1.77 31.48 -1.53
C ASP A 93 -2.41 30.91 -0.26
N ALA A 94 -3.52 30.19 -0.38
CA ALA A 94 -4.16 29.47 0.72
C ALA A 94 -4.37 28.01 0.36
N LEU A 95 -4.25 27.13 1.37
CA LEU A 95 -4.68 25.75 1.24
C LEU A 95 -6.21 25.69 1.22
N VAL A 96 -6.75 24.98 0.24
CA VAL A 96 -8.19 24.73 0.12
C VAL A 96 -8.46 23.26 -0.05
N ASN A 97 -9.54 22.82 0.60
CA ASN A 97 -10.03 21.45 0.47
C ASN A 97 -10.50 21.14 -0.95
N TYR A 98 -10.18 19.94 -1.41
CA TYR A 98 -10.68 19.41 -2.66
C TYR A 98 -10.99 17.91 -2.56
N ARG A 99 -11.89 17.46 -3.44
CA ARG A 99 -12.25 16.05 -3.56
C ARG A 99 -12.51 15.71 -5.01
N ILE A 100 -12.00 14.55 -5.42
CA ILE A 100 -12.13 14.00 -6.76
C ILE A 100 -12.72 12.60 -6.62
N HIS A 101 -13.69 12.27 -7.46
CA HIS A 101 -14.25 10.93 -7.58
C HIS A 101 -14.50 10.65 -9.06
N ILE A 102 -13.84 9.62 -9.57
CA ILE A 102 -13.92 9.23 -10.98
C ILE A 102 -14.26 7.75 -11.06
N ARG A 103 -15.19 7.38 -11.94
CA ARG A 103 -15.42 5.98 -12.33
C ARG A 103 -15.17 5.81 -13.82
N PHE A 104 -14.55 4.70 -14.18
CA PHE A 104 -14.13 4.38 -15.53
C PHE A 104 -14.87 3.14 -16.06
N ASN A 105 -15.17 3.14 -17.36
CA ASN A 105 -15.68 1.95 -18.04
C ASN A 105 -14.55 0.94 -18.31
N LYS A 106 -14.87 -0.15 -19.05
CA LYS A 106 -13.90 -1.21 -19.39
C LYS A 106 -12.82 -0.76 -20.37
N ASP A 107 -13.11 0.31 -21.10
CA ASP A 107 -12.24 0.88 -22.11
C ASP A 107 -11.34 1.99 -21.51
N GLY A 108 -11.52 2.32 -20.23
CA GLY A 108 -10.76 3.33 -19.49
C GLY A 108 -11.32 4.74 -19.61
N GLU A 109 -12.51 4.91 -20.19
CA GLU A 109 -13.15 6.22 -20.32
C GLU A 109 -13.92 6.58 -19.04
N ALA A 110 -13.83 7.84 -18.62
CA ALA A 110 -14.52 8.33 -17.43
C ALA A 110 -16.04 8.44 -17.67
N ILE A 111 -16.81 7.56 -17.00
CA ILE A 111 -18.28 7.52 -17.06
C ILE A 111 -18.96 8.26 -15.90
N TYR A 112 -18.18 8.61 -14.88
CA TYR A 112 -18.59 9.47 -13.79
C TYR A 112 -17.41 10.32 -13.36
N GLN A 113 -17.64 11.61 -13.16
CA GLN A 113 -16.62 12.56 -12.75
C GLN A 113 -17.24 13.55 -11.77
N TYR A 114 -16.60 13.69 -10.61
CA TYR A 114 -17.00 14.66 -9.61
C TYR A 114 -15.74 15.30 -9.02
N TYR A 115 -15.50 16.55 -9.36
CA TYR A 115 -14.41 17.33 -8.81
C TYR A 115 -14.96 18.56 -8.11
N ARG A 116 -14.75 18.60 -6.78
CA ARG A 116 -15.07 19.74 -5.94
C ARG A 116 -13.77 20.37 -5.46
N LEU A 117 -13.63 21.68 -5.68
CA LEU A 117 -12.52 22.50 -5.20
C LEU A 117 -13.11 23.69 -4.46
N ASP A 118 -12.82 23.83 -3.17
CA ASP A 118 -13.26 25.01 -2.40
C ASP A 118 -14.78 25.23 -2.53
N GLY A 119 -15.54 24.15 -2.31
CA GLY A 119 -17.00 24.11 -2.45
C GLY A 119 -17.56 24.14 -3.87
N LYS A 120 -16.76 24.48 -4.89
CA LYS A 120 -17.20 24.62 -6.29
C LYS A 120 -16.98 23.33 -7.07
N ILE A 121 -17.97 22.96 -7.89
CA ILE A 121 -17.84 21.81 -8.81
C ILE A 121 -17.19 22.30 -10.10
N LEU A 122 -16.13 21.61 -10.52
CA LEU A 122 -15.33 21.95 -11.70
C LEU A 122 -15.27 20.76 -12.67
N PRO A 123 -15.16 20.99 -13.98
CA PRO A 123 -14.86 19.93 -14.94
C PRO A 123 -13.42 19.44 -14.75
N ILE A 124 -13.20 18.14 -14.98
CA ILE A 124 -11.86 17.55 -15.03
C ILE A 124 -11.41 17.51 -16.48
N LYS A 125 -10.19 17.97 -16.76
CA LYS A 125 -9.67 17.96 -18.13
C LYS A 125 -9.23 16.55 -18.54
N PRO A 126 -9.29 16.19 -19.84
CA PRO A 126 -8.80 14.89 -20.30
C PRO A 126 -7.34 14.60 -19.90
N THR A 127 -6.48 15.62 -19.87
CA THR A 127 -5.09 15.50 -19.43
C THR A 127 -4.97 15.20 -17.94
N GLU A 128 -5.86 15.74 -17.10
CA GLU A 128 -5.90 15.44 -15.66
C GLU A 128 -6.43 14.02 -15.43
N LEU A 129 -7.42 13.57 -16.19
CA LEU A 129 -7.89 12.18 -16.15
C LEU A 129 -6.77 11.19 -16.46
N ALA A 130 -6.00 11.43 -17.52
CA ALA A 130 -4.85 10.61 -17.87
C ALA A 130 -3.80 10.62 -16.73
N HIS A 131 -3.52 11.79 -16.16
CA HIS A 131 -2.58 11.93 -15.05
C HIS A 131 -3.00 11.10 -13.83
N TYR A 132 -4.28 11.09 -13.45
CA TYR A 132 -4.76 10.26 -12.35
C TYR A 132 -4.61 8.76 -12.62
N MET A 133 -4.79 8.32 -13.87
CA MET A 133 -4.56 6.93 -14.26
C MET A 133 -3.08 6.55 -14.17
N ASP A 134 -2.19 7.47 -14.56
CA ASP A 134 -0.74 7.29 -14.46
C ASP A 134 -0.29 7.25 -13.00
N GLU A 135 -0.82 8.10 -12.13
CA GLU A 135 -0.53 8.08 -10.69
C GLU A 135 -0.97 6.75 -10.04
N ALA A 136 -2.17 6.27 -10.36
CA ALA A 136 -2.66 4.97 -9.89
C ALA A 136 -1.74 3.83 -10.33
N THR A 137 -1.27 3.85 -11.58
CA THR A 137 -0.32 2.86 -12.12
C THR A 137 1.06 2.98 -11.46
N SER A 138 1.55 4.21 -11.24
CA SER A 138 2.81 4.44 -10.54
C SER A 138 2.78 3.89 -9.11
N ALA A 139 1.66 4.00 -8.40
CA ALA A 139 1.54 3.45 -7.05
C ALA A 139 1.71 1.92 -7.05
N THR A 140 1.12 1.21 -8.01
CA THR A 140 1.25 -0.25 -8.13
C THR A 140 2.65 -0.66 -8.55
N ASP A 141 3.24 0.05 -9.51
CA ASP A 141 4.55 -0.29 -10.08
C ASP A 141 5.67 -0.06 -9.08
N VAL A 142 5.65 1.06 -8.35
CA VAL A 142 6.68 1.37 -7.34
C VAL A 142 6.64 0.36 -6.21
N ALA A 143 5.46 0.11 -5.62
CA ALA A 143 5.32 -0.82 -4.51
C ALA A 143 5.79 -2.23 -4.90
N LYS A 144 5.40 -2.71 -6.09
CA LYS A 144 5.81 -4.03 -6.60
C LYS A 144 7.29 -4.10 -6.95
N ALA A 145 7.87 -3.03 -7.49
CA ALA A 145 9.29 -2.98 -7.82
C ALA A 145 10.17 -2.97 -6.56
N GLN A 146 9.75 -2.28 -5.51
CA GLN A 146 10.43 -2.25 -4.21
C GLN A 146 10.33 -3.60 -3.49
N ASP A 147 9.15 -4.22 -3.49
CA ASP A 147 8.97 -5.56 -2.92
C ASP A 147 9.86 -6.62 -3.58
N LYS A 148 10.00 -6.58 -4.92
CA LYS A 148 10.94 -7.45 -5.66
C LYS A 148 12.41 -7.31 -5.21
N LYS A 149 12.77 -6.16 -4.64
CA LYS A 149 14.11 -5.90 -4.06
C LYS A 149 14.18 -6.26 -2.57
N GLY A 150 13.09 -6.75 -1.97
CA GLY A 150 12.97 -7.03 -0.55
C GLY A 150 12.67 -5.80 0.30
N PHE A 151 12.26 -4.70 -0.32
CA PHE A 151 11.98 -3.43 0.35
C PHE A 151 10.47 -3.22 0.55
N ARG A 152 10.13 -2.53 1.63
CA ARG A 152 8.76 -2.17 1.99
C ARG A 152 8.74 -0.78 2.61
N LEU A 153 7.56 -0.15 2.67
CA LEU A 153 7.34 1.04 3.49
C LEU A 153 7.41 0.66 4.97
N ILE A 154 8.21 1.41 5.73
CA ILE A 154 8.32 1.29 7.18
C ILE A 154 8.20 2.71 7.75
N GLN A 155 7.38 2.84 8.77
CA GLN A 155 7.15 4.10 9.48
C GLN A 155 7.14 3.85 10.99
N GLY A 156 7.51 4.86 11.76
CA GLY A 156 7.63 4.76 13.21
C GLY A 156 8.27 5.99 13.83
N PHE A 157 8.66 5.84 15.09
CA PHE A 157 9.28 6.89 15.89
C PHE A 157 10.70 6.48 16.26
N TRP A 158 11.63 7.41 16.10
CA TRP A 158 13.02 7.27 16.49
C TRP A 158 13.31 8.18 17.67
N ASP A 159 13.72 7.60 18.80
CA ASP A 159 13.96 8.34 20.06
C ASP A 159 15.45 8.73 20.28
N GLY A 160 16.31 8.46 19.29
CA GLY A 160 17.77 8.62 19.40
C GLY A 160 18.53 7.33 19.72
N ALA A 161 17.84 6.28 20.16
CA ALA A 161 18.43 4.99 20.52
C ALA A 161 17.66 3.79 19.91
N HIS A 162 16.33 3.83 19.90
CA HIS A 162 15.46 2.77 19.42
C HIS A 162 14.48 3.33 18.38
N PHE A 163 14.14 2.45 17.43
CA PHE A 163 13.10 2.71 16.44
C PHE A 163 11.87 1.87 16.75
N GLU A 164 10.77 2.51 17.13
CA GLU A 164 9.47 1.85 17.29
C GLU A 164 8.61 2.06 16.05
N THR A 165 8.32 0.99 15.30
CA THR A 165 7.40 1.07 14.15
C THR A 165 5.99 1.40 14.60
N CYS A 166 5.21 2.01 13.72
CA CYS A 166 3.76 2.18 13.87
C CYS A 166 2.96 0.88 14.10
N GLU A 167 3.56 -0.29 13.86
CA GLU A 167 2.97 -1.61 14.14
C GLU A 167 3.34 -2.15 15.54
N GLY A 168 4.03 -1.36 16.38
CA GLY A 168 4.43 -1.72 17.75
C GLY A 168 5.67 -2.64 17.85
N LYS A 169 6.48 -2.72 16.80
CA LYS A 169 7.78 -3.44 16.82
C LYS A 169 8.92 -2.47 17.08
N SER A 170 9.81 -2.82 18.02
CA SER A 170 11.00 -2.04 18.33
C SER A 170 12.27 -2.66 17.73
N TYR A 171 13.22 -1.81 17.35
CA TYR A 171 14.53 -2.16 16.80
C TYR A 171 15.61 -1.29 17.45
N ASP A 172 16.78 -1.88 17.68
CA ASP A 172 17.89 -1.20 18.37
C ASP A 172 18.65 -0.25 17.42
N HIS A 173 18.54 -0.46 16.10
CA HIS A 173 19.35 0.25 15.12
C HIS A 173 18.60 0.60 13.83
N LEU A 174 18.81 1.83 13.36
CA LEU A 174 18.54 2.28 12.00
C LEU A 174 19.85 2.34 11.21
N GLU A 175 20.00 1.45 10.23
CA GLU A 175 21.16 1.40 9.33
C GLU A 175 20.83 2.14 8.03
N PHE A 176 21.58 3.17 7.67
CA PHE A 176 21.37 3.91 6.41
C PHE A 176 22.32 3.41 5.33
N ASN A 177 21.77 2.97 4.19
CA ASN A 177 22.57 2.56 3.03
C ASN A 177 23.17 3.75 2.26
N GLN A 178 22.70 4.97 2.55
CA GLN A 178 23.13 6.20 1.92
C GLN A 178 23.65 7.21 2.94
N THR A 179 24.60 8.04 2.52
CA THR A 179 25.10 9.14 3.35
C THR A 179 23.99 10.17 3.52
N LEU A 180 23.60 10.42 4.77
CA LEU A 180 22.59 11.42 5.09
C LEU A 180 23.18 12.84 5.07
N PRO A 181 22.42 13.85 4.60
CA PRO A 181 22.77 15.25 4.79
C PRO A 181 22.89 15.61 6.27
N ALA A 182 23.77 16.57 6.61
CA ALA A 182 24.02 16.98 7.99
C ALA A 182 22.75 17.44 8.73
N PHE A 183 21.82 18.10 8.05
CA PHE A 183 20.56 18.55 8.66
C PHE A 183 19.66 17.38 9.11
N VAL A 184 19.67 16.26 8.36
CA VAL A 184 18.92 15.05 8.71
C VAL A 184 19.54 14.41 9.95
N VAL A 185 20.87 14.29 9.98
CA VAL A 185 21.62 13.75 11.12
C VAL A 185 21.35 14.56 12.37
N ASN A 186 21.41 15.89 12.28
CA ASN A 186 21.13 16.78 13.40
C ASN A 186 19.70 16.57 13.92
N ARG A 187 18.71 16.52 13.02
CA ARG A 187 17.30 16.33 13.42
C ARG A 187 17.06 14.99 14.11
N LEU A 188 17.63 13.90 13.61
CA LEU A 188 17.56 12.57 14.23
C LEU A 188 18.28 12.47 15.58
N SER A 189 19.10 13.46 15.94
CA SER A 189 19.91 13.44 17.17
C SER A 189 19.33 14.32 18.30
N ASP A 190 18.34 15.17 18.02
CA ASP A 190 17.93 16.25 18.93
C ASP A 190 16.65 15.92 19.72
N VAL A 191 15.69 15.22 19.11
CA VAL A 191 14.35 14.92 19.68
C VAL A 191 13.81 13.57 19.18
N GLU A 192 12.70 13.10 19.77
CA GLU A 192 11.90 12.02 19.17
C GLU A 192 11.35 12.49 17.82
N ASN A 193 11.51 11.67 16.79
CA ASN A 193 11.08 12.02 15.43
C ASN A 193 10.22 10.92 14.83
N TYR A 194 9.13 11.30 14.18
CA TYR A 194 8.47 10.44 13.22
C TYR A 194 9.34 10.27 11.97
N VAL A 195 9.51 9.03 11.52
CA VAL A 195 10.27 8.68 10.32
C VAL A 195 9.46 7.72 9.46
N ALA A 196 9.40 7.98 8.16
CA ALA A 196 8.93 7.03 7.15
C ALA A 196 9.98 6.81 6.07
N PHE A 197 10.19 5.56 5.67
CA PHE A 197 11.21 5.19 4.71
C PHE A 197 10.88 3.90 3.98
N VAL A 198 11.52 3.69 2.83
CA VAL A 198 11.57 2.38 2.16
C VAL A 198 12.81 1.65 2.63
N GLY A 199 12.65 0.38 3.00
CA GLY A 199 13.73 -0.39 3.59
C GLY A 199 13.39 -1.84 3.88
N SER A 200 14.27 -2.51 4.62
CA SER A 200 14.11 -3.91 4.99
C SER A 200 14.33 -4.13 6.48
N ARG A 201 13.61 -5.10 7.06
CA ARG A 201 13.73 -5.49 8.47
C ARG A 201 14.73 -6.63 8.59
N ARG A 202 15.66 -6.53 9.54
CA ARG A 202 16.52 -7.61 10.03
C ARG A 202 16.05 -8.00 11.44
N SER A 203 16.76 -8.92 12.11
CA SER A 203 16.34 -9.40 13.43
C SER A 203 16.26 -8.29 14.48
N ASN A 204 17.26 -7.40 14.52
CA ASN A 204 17.37 -6.32 15.52
C ASN A 204 17.57 -4.92 14.91
N SER A 205 17.66 -4.83 13.58
CA SER A 205 17.88 -3.56 12.89
C SER A 205 16.90 -3.40 11.73
N VAL A 206 16.72 -2.15 11.32
CA VAL A 206 16.04 -1.83 10.07
C VAL A 206 17.03 -1.11 9.17
N VAL A 207 17.13 -1.58 7.92
CA VAL A 207 17.96 -0.95 6.90
C VAL A 207 17.10 0.03 6.12
N VAL A 208 17.48 1.30 6.17
CA VAL A 208 16.90 2.41 5.44
C VAL A 208 17.57 2.50 4.07
N GLU A 209 16.81 2.21 3.02
CA GLU A 209 17.25 2.38 1.64
C GLU A 209 16.97 3.82 1.18
N ASP A 210 15.76 4.32 1.42
CA ASP A 210 15.35 5.65 1.03
C ASP A 210 14.51 6.31 2.13
N LEU A 211 15.00 7.44 2.64
CA LEU A 211 14.32 8.21 3.68
C LEU A 211 13.26 9.11 3.02
N LEU A 212 11.98 8.87 3.33
CA LEU A 212 10.86 9.52 2.65
C LEU A 212 10.32 10.73 3.41
N LEU A 213 10.15 10.60 4.72
CA LEU A 213 9.57 11.64 5.57
C LEU A 213 10.27 11.65 6.93
N LEU A 214 10.53 12.86 7.42
CA LEU A 214 11.07 13.12 8.75
C LEU A 214 10.26 14.27 9.36
N SER A 215 9.52 13.97 10.41
CA SER A 215 8.67 14.92 11.16
C SER A 215 8.98 14.87 12.65
N ASP A 216 8.41 15.80 13.41
CA ASP A 216 8.32 15.73 14.86
C ASP A 216 7.48 14.52 15.36
N ASP A 217 7.45 14.36 16.68
CA ASP A 217 6.71 13.34 17.42
C ASP A 217 5.19 13.57 17.44
N GLU A 218 4.71 14.77 17.15
CA GLU A 218 3.28 15.07 17.00
C GLU A 218 2.68 14.43 15.73
N HIS A 219 3.52 14.08 14.75
CA HIS A 219 3.07 13.46 13.52
C HIS A 219 2.56 12.03 13.77
N LYS A 220 1.32 11.77 13.34
CA LYS A 220 0.70 10.45 13.47
C LYS A 220 1.17 9.49 12.38
N CYS A 221 1.19 8.20 12.70
CA CYS A 221 1.34 7.16 11.71
C CYS A 221 0.31 7.31 10.59
N VAL A 222 0.78 7.21 9.34
CA VAL A 222 -0.08 7.32 8.17
C VAL A 222 -0.76 5.97 7.94
N GLU A 223 -2.08 5.95 8.11
CA GLU A 223 -2.88 4.76 7.82
C GLU A 223 -3.09 4.60 6.32
N ARG A 224 -3.30 3.35 5.88
CA ARG A 224 -3.73 3.08 4.50
C ARG A 224 -5.06 3.81 4.25
N PRO A 225 -5.13 4.70 3.25
CA PRO A 225 -6.38 5.36 2.90
C PRO A 225 -7.47 4.34 2.53
N SER A 226 -8.69 4.60 2.99
CA SER A 226 -9.89 3.79 2.70
C SER A 226 -11.06 4.72 2.38
N LEU A 227 -11.09 5.19 1.12
CA LEU A 227 -12.13 6.10 0.63
C LEU A 227 -13.21 5.35 -0.14
N LEU A 228 -12.83 4.25 -0.76
CA LEU A 228 -13.72 3.31 -1.38
C LEU A 228 -14.18 2.32 -0.32
N LYS A 229 -15.50 2.18 -0.16
CA LYS A 229 -16.03 1.10 0.67
C LYS A 229 -15.65 -0.22 0.02
N GLU A 230 -15.22 -1.19 0.83
CA GLU A 230 -15.24 -2.58 0.39
C GLU A 230 -16.68 -2.91 0.00
N ASP A 231 -16.86 -3.48 -1.19
CA ASP A 231 -18.18 -3.94 -1.59
C ASP A 231 -18.60 -5.01 -0.58
N SER A 232 -19.45 -4.63 0.38
CA SER A 232 -20.14 -5.59 1.24
C SER A 232 -20.92 -6.50 0.30
N ASN A 233 -20.40 -7.70 0.09
CA ASN A 233 -21.07 -8.72 -0.68
C ASN A 233 -22.45 -8.95 -0.03
N PRO A 234 -23.57 -8.76 -0.76
CA PRO A 234 -24.89 -9.12 -0.23
C PRO A 234 -25.04 -10.62 -0.02
#